data_AF-A0A1G8FTU5-F1
#
_entry.id   AF-A0A1G8FTU5-F1
#
_cell.length_a   1.000
_cell.length_b   1.000
_cell.length_c   1.000
_cell.angle_alpha   90.00
_cell.angle_beta   90.00
_cell.angle_gamma   90.00
#
_symmetry.space_group_name_H-M   'P 1'
#
loop_
_entity.id
_entity.type
_entity.pdbx_description
1 polymer ?
#
loop_
_entity_poly.entity_id
_entity_poly.type
_entity_poly.pdbx_seq_one_letter_code
_entity_poly.pdbx_strand_id
1 'polypeptide(L)' 'MDRFSQGLADPQETHVVGECLSCGGEVYEGEEVWEVEGEYLHDGYDCIRGYIADFATQKVAG' A
#
# COMPACT_ATOMS: atom_id res chain seq x y z
N MET A 1 10.08 31.36 -29.75
CA MET A 1 10.68 30.05 -29.40
C MET A 1 10.55 29.92 -27.90
N ASP A 2 9.35 29.54 -27.52
CA ASP A 2 8.75 29.71 -26.23
C ASP A 2 9.32 28.64 -25.30
N ARG A 3 10.24 29.07 -24.41
CA ARG A 3 10.91 28.20 -23.42
C ARG A 3 9.96 27.58 -22.39
N PHE A 4 8.67 27.89 -22.48
CA PHE A 4 7.61 27.38 -21.61
C PHE A 4 6.86 26.17 -22.22
N SER A 5 7.30 25.65 -23.37
CA SER A 5 6.60 24.58 -24.11
C SER A 5 6.96 23.16 -23.65
N GLN A 6 7.91 23.00 -22.72
CA GLN A 6 8.18 21.72 -22.09
C GLN A 6 7.48 21.77 -20.73
N GLY A 7 6.25 21.23 -20.67
CA GLY A 7 5.61 20.94 -19.40
C GLY A 7 6.61 20.16 -18.55
N LEU A 8 6.84 20.62 -17.31
CA LEU A 8 7.64 19.89 -16.34
C LEU A 8 7.05 18.47 -16.29
N ALA A 9 7.90 17.44 -16.38
CA ALA A 9 7.45 16.08 -16.11
C ALA A 9 6.78 16.09 -14.74
N ASP A 10 5.50 15.70 -14.66
CA ASP A 10 4.75 15.64 -13.41
C ASP A 10 5.58 14.83 -12.40
N PRO A 11 6.15 15.45 -11.35
CA PRO A 11 7.10 14.79 -10.46
C PRO A 11 6.41 13.81 -9.49
N GLN A 12 5.16 13.42 -9.77
CA GLN A 12 4.27 12.72 -8.85
C GLN A 12 3.54 11.51 -9.47
N GLU A 13 4.06 10.93 -10.55
CA GLU A 13 3.58 9.61 -10.98
C GLU A 13 4.23 8.53 -10.09
N THR A 14 3.72 8.34 -8.88
CA THR A 14 4.11 7.21 -8.03
C THR A 14 3.41 5.96 -8.54
N HIS A 15 4.17 4.94 -8.94
CA HIS A 15 3.60 3.71 -9.47
C HIS A 15 2.89 2.91 -8.37
N VAL A 16 1.67 2.44 -8.63
CA VAL A 16 0.97 1.50 -7.74
C VAL A 16 1.63 0.13 -7.90
N VAL A 17 2.15 -0.42 -6.80
CA VAL A 17 2.84 -1.72 -6.76
C VAL A 17 1.96 -2.85 -6.24
N GLY A 18 0.84 -2.51 -5.57
CA GLY A 18 -0.13 -3.49 -5.09
C GLY A 18 -1.23 -2.84 -4.26
N GLU A 19 -1.95 -3.67 -3.51
CA GLU A 19 -3.05 -3.26 -2.64
C GLU A 19 -2.80 -3.77 -1.21
N CYS A 20 -3.24 -3.00 -0.22
CA CYS A 20 -3.12 -3.36 1.19
C CYS A 20 -4.13 -4.44 1.55
N LEU A 21 -3.65 -5.56 2.10
CA LEU A 21 -4.44 -6.74 2.42
C LEU A 21 -5.54 -6.48 3.46
N SER A 22 -5.39 -5.45 4.30
CA SER A 22 -6.39 -5.10 5.32
C SER A 22 -7.43 -4.09 4.85
N CYS A 23 -7.04 -3.02 4.14
CA CYS A 23 -7.95 -1.92 3.80
C CYS A 23 -8.35 -1.89 2.31
N GLY A 24 -7.66 -2.64 1.45
CA GLY A 24 -7.84 -2.62 0.01
C GLY A 24 -7.36 -1.34 -0.68
N GLY A 25 -6.62 -0.48 0.02
CA GLY A 25 -6.05 0.74 -0.54
C GLY A 25 -4.80 0.45 -1.38
N GLU A 26 -4.55 1.29 -2.38
CA GLU A 26 -3.35 1.21 -3.23
C GLU A 26 -2.07 1.40 -2.38
N VAL A 27 -1.02 0.67 -2.74
CA VAL A 27 0.33 0.80 -2.20
C VAL A 27 1.21 1.36 -3.30
N TYR A 28 1.89 2.46 -3.02
CA TYR A 28 2.75 3.13 -4.00
C TYR A 28 4.23 2.73 -3.83
N GLU A 29 4.97 2.79 -4.94
CA GLU A 29 6.41 2.57 -4.92
C GLU A 29 7.10 3.56 -3.97
N GLY A 30 7.87 3.03 -3.00
CA GLY A 30 8.57 3.82 -1.99
C GLY A 30 7.77 4.07 -0.70
N GLU A 31 6.53 3.60 -0.62
CA GLU A 31 5.74 3.63 0.62
C GLU A 31 6.23 2.60 1.65
N GLU A 32 6.18 2.96 2.93
CA GLU A 32 6.55 2.06 4.03
C GLU A 32 5.41 1.07 4.32
N VAL A 33 5.64 -0.19 4.00
CA VAL A 33 4.68 -1.29 4.16
C VAL A 33 5.34 -2.54 4.73
N TRP A 34 4.51 -3.41 5.30
CA TRP A 34 4.88 -4.77 5.69
C TRP A 34 4.58 -5.72 4.53
N GLU A 35 5.55 -6.57 4.18
CA GLU A 35 5.33 -7.68 3.25
C GLU A 35 4.93 -8.94 4.02
N VAL A 36 3.77 -9.52 3.68
CA VAL A 36 3.25 -10.72 4.32
C VAL A 36 2.82 -11.72 3.25
N GLU A 37 3.54 -12.84 3.14
CA GLU A 37 3.27 -13.89 2.14
C GLU A 37 3.22 -13.41 0.68
N GLY A 38 3.98 -12.35 0.34
CA GLY A 38 4.02 -11.76 -1.00
C GLY A 38 2.96 -10.69 -1.26
N GLU A 39 2.14 -10.38 -0.25
CA GLU A 39 1.15 -9.31 -0.28
C GLU A 39 1.59 -8.14 0.60
N TYR A 40 0.97 -6.97 0.42
CA TYR A 40 1.34 -5.74 1.14
C TYR A 40 0.36 -5.41 2.25
N LEU A 41 0.87 -4.83 3.34
CA LEU A 41 0.07 -4.31 4.44
C LEU A 41 0.62 -2.95 4.86
N HIS A 42 -0.23 -1.91 4.83
CA HIS A 42 0.16 -0.57 5.27
C HIS A 42 0.67 -0.58 6.72
N ASP A 43 1.74 0.17 7.00
CA ASP A 43 2.27 0.40 8.36
C ASP A 43 1.38 1.35 9.20
N GLY A 44 0.06 1.19 9.07
CA GLY A 44 -0.94 1.94 9.81
C GLY A 44 -1.54 1.09 10.92
N TYR A 45 -1.77 1.69 12.08
CA TYR A 45 -2.40 1.03 13.23
C TYR A 45 -3.69 0.29 12.86
N ASP A 46 -4.57 0.93 12.08
CA ASP A 46 -5.85 0.35 11.67
C ASP A 46 -5.67 -0.85 10.75
N CYS A 47 -4.73 -0.80 9.80
CA CYS A 47 -4.45 -1.91 8.89
C CYS A 47 -3.83 -3.10 9.63
N ILE A 48 -2.85 -2.86 10.50
CA ILE A 48 -2.22 -3.92 11.29
C ILE A 48 -3.23 -4.56 12.25
N ARG A 49 -4.03 -3.75 12.94
CA ARG A 49 -5.07 -4.26 13.85
C ARG A 49 -6.15 -5.04 13.10
N GLY A 50 -6.59 -4.54 11.95
CA GLY A 50 -7.58 -5.20 11.09
C GLY A 50 -7.09 -6.56 10.60
N TYR A 51 -5.87 -6.60 10.07
CA TYR A 51 -5.19 -7.82 9.66
C TYR A 51 -5.11 -8.84 10.81
N ILE A 52 -4.61 -8.44 11.99
CA ILE A 52 -4.49 -9.37 13.13
C ILE A 52 -5.86 -9.89 13.57
N ALA A 53 -6.89 -9.05 13.59
CA ALA A 53 -8.24 -9.48 13.99
C ALA A 53 -8.79 -10.55 13.03
N ASP A 54 -8.59 -10.39 11.72
CA ASP A 54 -9.06 -11.35 10.73
C ASP A 54 -8.28 -12.69 10.84
N PHE A 55 -6.95 -12.61 10.92
CA PHE A 55 -6.08 -13.79 10.97
C PHE A 55 -6.09 -14.52 12.32
N ALA A 56 -6.26 -13.83 13.44
CA ALA A 56 -6.33 -14.45 14.77
C ALA A 56 -7.59 -15.32 14.93
N THR A 57 -8.67 -14.97 14.21
CA THR A 57 -9.94 -15.71 14.27
C THR A 57 -9.84 -17.09 13.60
N GLN A 58 -8.87 -17.30 12.70
CA GLN A 58 -8.67 -18.59 12.03
C GLN A 58 -8.01 -19.66 12.91
N LYS A 59 -7.32 -19.30 14.00
CA LYS A 59 -6.57 -20.27 14.83
C LYS A 59 -7.35 -20.87 16.01
N VAL A 60 -8.59 -20.44 16.27
CA VAL A 60 -9.40 -20.95 17.40
C VAL A 60 -10.44 -22.00 17.02
N ALA A 61 -10.46 -22.44 15.75
CA ALA A 61 -11.21 -23.63 15.33
C ALA A 61 -10.33 -24.88 15.53
N GLY A 62 -10.11 -25.25 16.79
CA GLY A 62 -9.39 -26.47 17.20
C GLY A 62 -9.95 -27.03 18.49
#